data_AF-A0A531LMA8-F1
#
_entry.id   AF-A0A531LMA8-F1
#
_cell.length_a   1.000
_cell.length_b   1.000
_cell.length_c   1.000
_cell.angle_alpha   90.00
_cell.angle_beta   90.00
_cell.angle_gamma   90.00
#
_symmetry.space_group_name_H-M   'P 1'
#
loop_
_entity.id
_entity.type
_entity.pdbx_description
1 polymer ?
#
loop_
_entity_poly.entity_id
_entity_poly.type
_entity_poly.pdbx_seq_one_letter_code
_entity_poly.pdbx_strand_id
1 'polypeptide(L)'
;APVRAAAKAEELGAQDYVVLALKAHSVAPALDQIAPLLGDHTSVVTMQNGVPWWYFYKAGGALEGTRLHQVDPGGTIWNRLGPQRVIGSVVYPAVEVDVPG
;
A
#
# COMPACT_ATOMS: atom_id res chain seq x y z
N ALA A 1 -20.24 -6.85 17.22
CA ALA A 1 -20.84 -5.58 16.75
C ALA A 1 -20.59 -5.46 15.24
N PRO A 2 -21.48 -4.83 14.46
CA PRO A 2 -21.25 -4.62 13.03
C PRO A 2 -20.05 -3.69 12.78
N VAL A 3 -19.29 -3.95 11.72
CA VAL A 3 -18.17 -3.10 11.29
C VAL A 3 -18.71 -1.96 10.43
N ARG A 4 -18.15 -0.74 10.60
CA ARG A 4 -18.49 0.42 9.78
C ARG A 4 -17.90 0.27 8.39
N ALA A 5 -18.72 0.40 7.35
CA ALA A 5 -18.30 0.42 5.95
C ALA A 5 -18.78 1.71 5.28
N ALA A 6 -17.97 2.26 4.38
CA ALA A 6 -18.28 3.48 3.64
C ALA A 6 -17.81 3.35 2.18
N ALA A 7 -18.55 3.98 1.26
CA ALA A 7 -18.18 4.02 -0.16
C ALA A 7 -17.10 5.08 -0.43
N LYS A 8 -16.98 6.09 0.44
CA LYS A 8 -16.01 7.17 0.33
C LYS A 8 -15.09 7.19 1.55
N ALA A 9 -13.79 7.35 1.31
CA ALA A 9 -12.77 7.42 2.35
C ALA A 9 -12.98 8.62 3.30
N GLU A 10 -13.50 9.73 2.79
CA GLU A 10 -13.77 10.96 3.54
C GLU A 10 -14.74 10.73 4.71
N GLU A 11 -15.67 9.79 4.56
CA GLU A 11 -16.62 9.45 5.61
C GLU A 11 -15.91 8.76 6.78
N LEU A 12 -14.82 8.02 6.52
CA LEU A 12 -14.01 7.36 7.54
C LEU A 12 -13.00 8.33 8.18
N GLY A 13 -12.45 9.24 7.39
CA GLY A 13 -11.40 10.17 7.81
C GLY A 13 -10.06 9.47 8.08
N ALA A 14 -9.12 10.21 8.68
CA ALA A 14 -7.78 9.71 8.97
C ALA A 14 -7.81 8.47 9.89
N GLN A 15 -6.98 7.49 9.58
CA GLN A 15 -6.85 6.23 10.33
C GLN A 15 -5.43 6.09 10.88
N ASP A 16 -5.24 5.39 12.00
CA ASP A 16 -3.90 5.07 12.48
C ASP A 16 -3.19 4.07 11.55
N TYR A 17 -3.96 3.13 10.99
CA TYR A 17 -3.49 2.11 10.06
C TYR A 17 -4.39 2.01 8.85
N VAL A 18 -3.79 1.93 7.66
CA VAL A 18 -4.47 1.64 6.39
C VAL A 18 -3.89 0.36 5.81
N VAL A 19 -4.73 -0.66 5.63
CA VAL A 19 -4.33 -1.91 4.97
C VAL A 19 -4.58 -1.76 3.47
N LEU A 20 -3.50 -1.65 2.70
CA LEU A 20 -3.55 -1.47 1.25
C LEU A 20 -3.61 -2.83 0.55
N ALA A 21 -4.84 -3.32 0.37
CA ALA A 21 -5.15 -4.59 -0.28
C ALA A 21 -5.49 -4.46 -1.79
N LEU A 22 -4.96 -3.44 -2.44
CA LEU A 22 -5.14 -3.20 -3.88
C LEU A 22 -4.09 -3.98 -4.70
N LYS A 23 -4.45 -4.33 -5.95
CA LYS A 23 -3.47 -4.78 -6.95
C LYS A 23 -2.45 -3.65 -7.18
N ALA A 24 -1.19 -3.99 -7.43
CA ALA A 24 -0.09 -3.02 -7.55
C ALA A 24 -0.41 -1.89 -8.56
N HIS A 25 -0.91 -2.22 -9.74
CA HIS A 25 -1.28 -1.24 -10.78
C HIS A 25 -2.49 -0.37 -10.43
N SER A 26 -3.27 -0.72 -9.40
CA SER A 26 -4.43 0.05 -8.95
C SER A 26 -4.06 1.11 -7.90
N VAL A 27 -2.84 1.09 -7.35
CA VAL A 27 -2.47 2.02 -6.27
C VAL A 27 -2.32 3.44 -6.77
N ALA A 28 -1.59 3.68 -7.86
CA ALA A 28 -1.41 5.03 -8.38
C ALA A 28 -2.75 5.71 -8.75
N PRO A 29 -3.68 5.06 -9.47
CA PRO A 29 -5.00 5.63 -9.73
C PRO A 29 -5.85 5.88 -8.47
N ALA A 30 -5.62 5.15 -7.38
CA ALA A 30 -6.40 5.26 -6.15
C ALA A 30 -5.86 6.30 -5.15
N LEU A 31 -4.75 6.97 -5.43
CA LEU A 31 -4.08 7.86 -4.47
C LEU A 31 -5.00 8.99 -3.95
N ASP A 32 -5.83 9.58 -4.82
CA ASP A 32 -6.78 10.62 -4.42
C ASP A 32 -7.90 10.06 -3.53
N GLN A 33 -8.34 8.83 -3.79
CA GLN A 33 -9.34 8.14 -2.97
C GLN A 33 -8.78 7.72 -1.61
N ILE A 34 -7.50 7.36 -1.53
CA ILE A 34 -6.84 6.93 -0.29
C ILE A 34 -6.48 8.12 0.60
N ALA A 35 -6.17 9.28 0.01
CA ALA A 35 -5.66 10.46 0.73
C ALA A 35 -6.45 10.85 1.99
N PRO A 36 -7.80 10.82 2.04
CA PRO A 36 -8.56 11.17 3.24
C PRO A 36 -8.30 10.24 4.44
N LEU A 37 -7.79 9.03 4.20
CA LEU A 37 -7.44 8.06 5.26
C LEU A 37 -6.06 8.34 5.87
N LEU A 38 -5.24 9.18 5.24
CA LEU A 38 -3.85 9.41 5.60
C LEU A 38 -3.68 10.69 6.41
N GLY A 39 -3.54 10.54 7.73
CA GLY A 39 -3.04 11.57 8.64
C GLY A 39 -1.52 11.53 8.79
N ASP A 40 -1.00 12.40 9.66
CA ASP A 40 0.46 12.55 9.91
C ASP A 40 1.10 11.31 10.52
N HIS A 41 0.32 10.53 11.28
CA HIS A 41 0.77 9.33 11.99
C HIS A 41 0.29 8.02 11.34
N THR A 42 -0.44 8.10 10.22
CA THR A 42 -1.00 6.92 9.57
C THR A 42 0.10 6.05 8.99
N SER A 43 0.14 4.79 9.42
CA SER A 43 0.96 3.74 8.82
C SER A 43 0.18 2.98 7.75
N VAL A 44 0.85 2.60 6.67
CA VAL A 44 0.23 1.86 5.55
C VAL A 44 0.82 0.47 5.45
N VAL A 45 0.00 -0.54 5.72
CA VAL A 45 0.38 -1.96 5.59
C VAL A 45 0.14 -2.38 4.15
N THR A 46 1.21 -2.68 3.40
CA THR A 46 1.08 -2.99 1.97
C THR A 46 0.98 -4.49 1.74
N MET A 47 -0.09 -4.93 1.08
CA MET A 47 -0.36 -6.34 0.75
C MET A 47 -0.08 -6.64 -0.73
N GLN A 48 0.90 -5.96 -1.31
CA GLN A 48 1.22 -6.09 -2.73
C GLN A 48 2.18 -7.24 -2.98
N ASN A 49 1.91 -8.02 -4.03
CA ASN A 49 2.81 -9.04 -4.53
C ASN A 49 3.91 -8.43 -5.42
N GLY A 50 5.06 -9.10 -5.50
CA GLY A 50 6.19 -8.69 -6.34
C GLY A 50 7.13 -7.69 -5.66
N VAL A 51 7.87 -6.91 -6.45
CA VAL A 51 8.77 -5.87 -5.93
C VAL A 51 7.96 -4.59 -5.68
N PRO A 52 7.81 -4.12 -4.43
CA PRO A 52 7.06 -2.91 -4.13
C PRO A 52 7.85 -1.64 -4.48
N TRP A 53 7.15 -0.52 -4.64
CA TRP A 53 7.77 0.78 -4.95
C TRP A 53 8.75 1.28 -3.86
N TRP A 54 8.53 0.86 -2.61
CA TRP A 54 9.33 1.22 -1.44
C TRP A 54 10.51 0.27 -1.18
N TYR A 55 10.73 -0.75 -2.02
CA TYR A 55 11.64 -1.87 -1.73
C TYR A 55 13.05 -1.46 -1.29
N PHE A 56 13.62 -0.43 -1.91
CA PHE A 56 14.97 0.04 -1.59
C PHE A 56 15.01 1.22 -0.61
N TYR A 57 13.88 1.63 -0.06
CA TYR A 57 13.83 2.71 0.93
C TYR A 57 14.50 2.28 2.23
N LYS A 58 15.58 2.97 2.61
CA LYS A 58 16.42 2.64 3.78
C LYS A 58 16.94 1.20 3.79
N ALA A 59 17.15 0.61 2.61
CA ALA A 59 17.61 -0.77 2.46
C ALA A 59 19.12 -0.96 2.76
N GLY A 60 19.90 0.12 2.84
CA GLY A 60 21.35 0.02 2.95
C GLY A 60 22.03 -0.29 1.60
N GLY A 61 23.34 -0.07 1.55
CA GLY A 61 24.20 -0.50 0.45
C GLY A 61 23.98 0.25 -0.87
N ALA A 62 24.43 -0.36 -1.96
CA ALA A 62 24.53 0.30 -3.27
C ALA A 62 23.20 0.67 -3.92
N LEU A 63 22.10 0.01 -3.51
CA LEU A 63 20.77 0.24 -4.07
C LEU A 63 19.88 1.10 -3.18
N GLU A 64 20.35 1.55 -2.02
CA GLU A 64 19.54 2.36 -1.10
C GLU A 64 18.92 3.57 -1.81
N GLY A 65 17.61 3.75 -1.62
CA GLY A 65 16.86 4.87 -2.18
C GLY A 65 16.53 4.72 -3.66
N THR A 66 16.92 3.63 -4.32
CA THR A 66 16.59 3.39 -5.73
C THR A 66 15.08 3.36 -5.93
N ARG A 67 14.58 4.19 -6.86
CA ARG A 67 13.17 4.22 -7.25
C ARG A 67 12.99 3.51 -8.58
N LEU A 68 12.16 2.47 -8.61
CA LEU A 68 11.94 1.65 -9.79
C LEU A 68 10.81 2.25 -10.64
N HIS A 69 11.16 2.82 -11.80
CA HIS A 69 10.18 3.41 -12.72
C HIS A 69 9.12 2.40 -13.20
N GLN A 70 9.46 1.11 -13.30
CA GLN A 70 8.52 0.09 -13.78
C GLN A 70 7.37 -0.21 -12.80
N VAL A 71 7.59 0.00 -11.50
CA VAL A 71 6.56 -0.28 -10.47
C VAL A 71 5.83 0.99 -10.03
N ASP A 72 6.46 2.15 -10.17
CA ASP A 72 5.87 3.46 -9.91
C ASP A 72 6.27 4.46 -11.01
N PRO A 73 5.65 4.39 -12.19
CA PRO A 73 5.91 5.33 -13.27
C PRO A 73 5.69 6.78 -12.81
N GLY A 74 6.68 7.64 -13.05
CA GLY A 74 6.66 9.03 -12.58
C GLY A 74 6.86 9.24 -11.07
N GLY A 75 7.06 8.17 -10.28
CA GLY A 75 7.30 8.28 -8.83
C GLY A 75 6.10 8.79 -8.03
N THR A 76 4.89 8.62 -8.56
CA THR A 76 3.67 9.23 -8.02
C THR A 76 3.33 8.63 -6.65
N ILE A 77 3.42 7.30 -6.51
CA ILE A 77 3.14 6.61 -5.25
C ILE A 77 4.19 7.01 -4.21
N TRP A 78 5.47 7.05 -4.59
CA TRP A 78 6.55 7.49 -3.72
C TRP A 78 6.29 8.90 -3.17
N ASN A 79 5.90 9.84 -4.02
CA ASN A 79 5.75 11.24 -3.63
C ASN A 79 4.46 11.49 -2.84
N ARG A 80 3.36 10.79 -3.14
CA ARG A 80 2.05 11.01 -2.53
C ARG A 80 1.83 10.19 -1.26
N LEU A 81 2.20 8.91 -1.29
CA LEU A 81 2.01 8.01 -0.15
C LEU A 81 3.23 8.07 0.79
N GLY A 82 4.43 8.16 0.20
CA GLY A 82 5.67 8.17 0.95
C GLY A 82 6.08 6.78 1.42
N PRO A 83 7.33 6.35 1.20
CA PRO A 83 7.79 5.05 1.71
C PRO A 83 7.98 5.05 3.24
N GLN A 84 8.13 6.22 3.87
CA GLN A 84 8.39 6.36 5.31
C GLN A 84 7.27 5.87 6.22
N ARG A 85 6.03 5.81 5.70
CA ARG A 85 4.87 5.34 6.45
C ARG A 85 4.54 3.87 6.19
N VAL A 86 5.30 3.20 5.33
CA VAL A 86 4.98 1.84 4.91
C VAL A 86 5.43 0.81 5.94
N ILE A 87 4.55 -0.13 6.21
CA ILE A 87 4.85 -1.40 6.87
C ILE A 87 4.81 -2.49 5.79
N GLY A 88 5.96 -3.10 5.52
CA GLY A 88 6.05 -4.26 4.64
C GLY A 88 5.32 -5.46 5.22
N SER A 89 4.62 -6.22 4.37
CA SER A 89 3.91 -7.43 4.79
C SER A 89 4.12 -8.57 3.80
N VAL A 90 3.94 -9.80 4.29
CA VAL A 90 3.85 -11.00 3.46
C VAL A 90 2.40 -11.47 3.54
N VAL A 91 1.74 -11.55 2.39
CA VAL A 91 0.36 -12.03 2.33
C VAL A 91 0.38 -13.56 2.30
N TYR A 92 -0.07 -14.18 3.37
CA TYR A 92 -0.29 -15.63 3.41
C TYR A 92 -1.77 -15.93 3.16
N PRO A 93 -2.13 -16.51 2.00
CA PRO A 93 -3.49 -16.96 1.77
C PRO A 93 -3.73 -18.27 2.53
N ALA A 94 -4.59 -18.23 3.55
CA ALA A 94 -5.15 -19.43 4.14
C ALA A 94 -6.30 -19.91 3.24
N VAL A 95 -5.94 -20.53 2.10
CA VAL A 95 -6.89 -21.09 1.15
C VAL A 95 -6.74 -22.60 1.10
N GLU A 96 -7.87 -23.30 1.14
CA GLU A 96 -7.96 -24.73 0.91
C GLU A 96 -8.58 -24.95 -0.48
N VAL A 97 -8.00 -25.87 -1.24
CA VAL A 97 -8.50 -26.26 -2.57
C VAL A 97 -8.85 -27.74 -2.46
N ASP A 98 -10.14 -28.05 -2.38
CA ASP A 98 -10.62 -29.42 -2.15
C ASP A 98 -10.29 -30.35 -3.34
N VAL A 99 -10.34 -29.84 -4.57
CA VAL A 99 -9.92 -30.53 -5.81
C VAL A 99 -9.38 -29.52 -6.82
N PRO A 100 -8.48 -29.91 -7.74
CA PRO A 100 -8.00 -29.02 -8.80
C PRO A 100 -9.15 -28.55 -9.72
N GLY A 101 -9.30 -27.23 -9.92
CA GLY A 101 -10.27 -26.63 -10.84
C GLY A 101 -10.91 -25.38 -10.29
#